data_AF-A0A8T6X432-F1
#
_entry.id   AF-A0A8T6X432-F1
#
_cell.length_a   1.000
_cell.length_b   1.000
_cell.length_c   1.000
_cell.angle_alpha   90.00
_cell.angle_beta   90.00
_cell.angle_gamma   90.00
#
_symmetry.space_group_name_H-M   'P 1'
#
loop_
_entity.id
_entity.type
_entity.pdbx_description
1 polymer ?
#
loop_
_entity_poly.entity_id
_entity_poly.type
_entity_poly.pdbx_seq_one_letter_code
_entity_poly.pdbx_strand_id
1 'polypeptide(L)'
;MTHYLAILLGTVLVNNFVLVKFLGLCPFMGVSQRLETAVGMALATTFVLTLAAVSSWVVDHFLLQPFGLEYLRTLSFILLIAALVQFVEMVVRKTSPLLYQVLGIFLPLITSNCAVLGV
;
A
#
# COMPACT_ATOMS: atom_id res chain seq x y z
N MET A 1 -26.78 -2.46 19.41
CA MET A 1 -26.60 -1.18 18.68
C MET A 1 -25.36 -0.41 19.15
N THR A 2 -25.13 -0.25 20.45
CA THR A 2 -23.90 0.39 21.00
C THR A 2 -22.60 -0.34 20.64
N HIS A 3 -22.63 -1.67 20.53
CA HIS A 3 -21.45 -2.48 20.20
C HIS A 3 -20.91 -2.28 18.77
N TYR A 4 -21.80 -2.07 17.79
CA TYR A 4 -21.39 -1.78 16.41
C TYR A 4 -20.82 -0.36 16.28
N LEU A 5 -21.40 0.61 16.99
CA LEU A 5 -20.86 1.97 17.07
C LEU A 5 -19.49 2.00 17.73
N ALA A 6 -19.26 1.19 18.77
CA ALA A 6 -17.95 1.07 19.42
C ALA A 6 -16.88 0.44 18.49
N ILE A 7 -17.24 -0.57 17.69
CA ILE A 7 -16.35 -1.17 16.68
C ILE A 7 -16.05 -0.18 15.55
N LEU A 8 -17.03 0.59 15.10
CA LEU A 8 -16.87 1.64 14.09
C LEU A 8 -15.97 2.78 14.59
N LEU A 9 -16.21 3.28 15.81
CA LEU A 9 -15.35 4.30 16.43
C LEU A 9 -13.93 3.77 16.71
N GLY A 10 -13.80 2.52 17.14
CA GLY A 10 -12.50 1.88 17.38
C GLY A 10 -11.67 1.72 16.10
N THR A 11 -12.29 1.31 14.99
CA THR A 11 -11.59 1.16 13.70
C THR A 11 -11.27 2.50 13.06
N VAL A 12 -12.17 3.48 13.14
CA VAL A 12 -11.98 4.81 12.53
C VAL A 12 -11.01 5.70 13.32
N LEU A 13 -10.97 5.58 14.66
CA LEU A 13 -10.21 6.50 15.51
C LEU A 13 -9.00 5.86 16.22
N VAL A 14 -9.09 4.60 16.66
CA VAL A 14 -8.04 3.97 17.49
C VAL A 14 -7.08 3.11 16.66
N ASN A 15 -7.57 2.44 15.62
CA ASN A 15 -6.75 1.56 14.76
C ASN A 15 -6.47 2.16 13.37
N ASN A 16 -6.71 3.46 13.19
CA ASN A 16 -6.56 4.10 11.90
C ASN A 16 -5.07 4.29 11.55
N PHE A 17 -4.64 3.67 10.45
CA PHE A 17 -3.28 3.72 9.94
C PHE A 17 -2.77 5.15 9.71
N VAL A 18 -3.67 6.07 9.35
CA VAL A 18 -3.34 7.47 9.01
C VAL A 18 -3.30 8.36 10.26
N LEU A 19 -4.26 8.21 11.18
CA LEU A 19 -4.40 9.10 12.35
C LEU A 19 -3.53 8.72 13.55
N VAL A 20 -3.29 7.43 13.79
CA VAL A 20 -2.62 6.95 15.02
C VAL A 20 -1.21 6.44 14.73
N LYS A 21 -1.01 5.79 13.58
CA LYS A 21 0.29 5.19 13.23
C LYS A 21 1.14 6.04 12.26
N PHE A 22 0.63 7.17 11.78
CA PHE A 22 1.32 8.12 10.89
C PHE A 22 1.96 7.49 9.63
N LEU A 23 1.39 6.42 9.07
CA LEU A 23 1.93 5.80 7.85
C LEU A 23 1.29 6.40 6.58
N GLY A 24 2.06 6.47 5.49
CA GLY A 24 1.55 6.86 4.16
C GLY A 24 1.45 8.37 3.90
N LEU A 25 2.12 9.19 4.71
CA LEU A 25 2.12 10.66 4.55
C LEU A 25 2.87 11.15 3.30
N CYS A 26 3.84 10.39 2.80
CA CYS A 26 4.67 10.76 1.65
C CYS A 26 3.86 10.99 0.36
N PRO A 27 3.00 10.06 -0.12
CA PRO A 27 2.14 10.33 -1.28
C PRO A 27 1.01 11.31 -0.96
N PHE A 28 0.58 11.41 0.29
CA PHE A 28 -0.49 12.32 0.69
C PHE A 28 -0.08 13.78 0.47
N MET A 29 1.10 14.19 0.96
CA MET A 29 1.58 15.57 0.78
C MET A 29 1.83 15.93 -0.68
N GLY A 30 2.27 14.98 -1.51
CA GLY A 30 2.59 15.23 -2.91
C GLY A 30 1.37 15.44 -3.83
N VAL A 31 0.23 14.86 -3.48
CA VAL A 31 -0.92 14.72 -4.41
C VAL A 31 -2.16 15.48 -3.93
N SER A 32 -2.10 16.09 -2.73
CA SER A 32 -3.23 16.81 -2.12
C SER A 32 -3.69 18.06 -2.89
N GLN A 33 -2.93 18.56 -3.87
CA GLN A 33 -3.29 19.80 -4.58
C GLN A 33 -4.42 19.63 -5.60
N ARG A 34 -4.71 18.41 -6.07
CA ARG A 34 -5.79 18.16 -7.04
C ARG A 34 -6.58 16.90 -6.66
N LEU A 35 -7.90 17.04 -6.56
CA LEU A 35 -8.79 15.93 -6.21
C LEU A 35 -8.75 14.80 -7.24
N GLU A 36 -8.69 15.13 -8.52
CA GLU A 36 -8.64 14.15 -9.62
C GLU A 36 -7.39 13.24 -9.52
N THR A 37 -6.24 13.82 -9.14
CA THR A 37 -4.99 13.06 -9.00
C THR A 37 -4.96 12.27 -7.70
N ALA A 38 -5.53 12.82 -6.62
CA ALA A 38 -5.63 12.16 -5.33
C ALA A 38 -6.49 10.90 -5.40
N VAL A 39 -7.62 10.94 -6.13
CA VAL A 39 -8.50 9.78 -6.32
C VAL A 39 -7.79 8.69 -7.12
N GLY A 40 -7.07 9.06 -8.20
CA GLY A 40 -6.27 8.10 -8.98
C GLY A 40 -5.17 7.43 -8.15
N MET A 41 -4.46 8.20 -7.32
CA MET A 41 -3.46 7.65 -6.39
C MET A 41 -4.06 6.74 -5.33
N ALA A 42 -5.20 7.12 -4.72
CA ALA A 42 -5.85 6.32 -3.70
C ALA A 42 -6.32 4.96 -4.27
N LEU A 43 -6.90 4.95 -5.47
CA LEU A 43 -7.29 3.71 -6.14
C LEU A 43 -6.08 2.82 -6.48
N ALA A 44 -5.00 3.41 -7.01
CA ALA A 44 -3.79 2.67 -7.34
C ALA A 44 -3.14 2.05 -6.08
N THR A 45 -3.01 2.84 -5.01
CA THR A 45 -2.39 2.41 -3.75
C THR A 45 -3.24 1.39 -3.00
N THR A 46 -4.56 1.52 -2.97
CA THR A 46 -5.45 0.51 -2.37
C THR A 46 -5.35 -0.83 -3.11
N PHE A 47 -5.31 -0.80 -4.43
CA PHE A 47 -5.11 -2.01 -5.23
C PHE A 47 -3.78 -2.69 -4.92
N VAL A 48 -2.66 -1.93 -4.93
CA VAL A 48 -1.34 -2.47 -4.59
C VAL A 48 -1.31 -3.00 -3.15
N LEU A 49 -1.88 -2.28 -2.18
CA LEU A 49 -1.94 -2.70 -0.78
C LEU A 49 -2.68 -4.03 -0.61
N THR A 50 -3.81 -4.21 -1.29
CA THR A 50 -4.58 -5.45 -1.20
C THR A 50 -3.80 -6.65 -1.77
N LEU A 51 -3.12 -6.46 -2.91
CA LEU A 51 -2.28 -7.50 -3.50
C LEU A 51 -1.05 -7.79 -2.64
N ALA A 52 -0.39 -6.76 -2.14
CA ALA A 52 0.77 -6.87 -1.25
C ALA A 52 0.41 -7.61 0.04
N ALA A 53 -0.71 -7.29 0.68
CA ALA A 53 -1.16 -7.98 1.90
C ALA A 53 -1.35 -9.49 1.68
N VAL A 54 -2.03 -9.87 0.59
CA VAL A 54 -2.28 -11.28 0.27
C VAL A 54 -0.97 -12.01 -0.04
N SER A 55 -0.10 -11.40 -0.83
CA SER A 55 1.16 -12.01 -1.24
C SER A 55 2.19 -12.07 -0.11
N SER A 56 2.27 -11.05 0.75
CA SER A 56 3.08 -11.07 1.98
C SER A 56 2.61 -12.16 2.94
N TRP A 57 1.30 -12.37 3.10
CA TRP A 57 0.77 -13.47 3.92
C TRP A 57 1.16 -14.84 3.37
N VAL A 58 1.07 -15.04 2.05
CA VAL A 58 1.51 -16.29 1.41
C VAL A 58 2.99 -16.51 1.61
N VAL A 59 3.84 -15.48 1.42
CA VAL A 59 5.29 -15.61 1.59
C VAL A 59 5.67 -15.83 3.05
N ASP A 60 5.04 -15.15 4.01
CA ASP A 60 5.34 -15.34 5.42
C ASP A 60 5.01 -16.77 5.88
N HIS A 61 3.83 -17.27 5.51
CA HIS A 61 3.33 -18.58 5.94
C HIS A 61 3.99 -19.74 5.18
N PHE A 62 4.22 -19.62 3.87
CA PHE A 62 4.79 -20.70 3.05
C PHE A 62 6.32 -20.67 2.92
N LEU A 63 6.99 -19.52 3.06
CA LEU A 63 8.45 -19.43 2.92
C LEU A 63 9.15 -19.14 4.25
N LEU A 64 8.73 -18.14 5.01
CA LEU A 64 9.51 -17.70 6.18
C LEU A 64 9.36 -18.62 7.38
N GLN A 65 8.14 -19.06 7.70
CA GLN A 65 7.90 -20.01 8.80
C GLN A 65 8.60 -21.37 8.62
N PRO A 66 8.51 -22.05 7.46
CA PRO A 66 9.14 -23.36 7.32
C PRO A 66 10.67 -23.31 7.21
N PHE A 67 11.25 -22.21 6.70
CA PHE A 67 12.70 -22.07 6.58
C PHE A 67 13.36 -21.38 7.79
N GLY A 68 12.58 -20.88 8.77
CA GLY A 68 13.12 -20.20 9.95
C GLY A 68 13.86 -18.89 9.64
N LEU A 69 13.60 -18.27 8.47
CA LEU A 69 14.31 -17.10 7.96
C LEU A 69 13.64 -15.77 8.39
N GLU A 70 13.17 -15.71 9.63
CA GLU A 70 12.40 -14.57 10.13
C GLU A 70 13.19 -13.24 10.08
N TYR A 71 14.52 -13.31 10.12
CA TYR A 71 15.41 -12.16 9.99
C TYR A 71 15.39 -11.50 8.60
N LEU A 72 15.02 -12.23 7.53
CA LEU A 72 14.94 -11.70 6.16
C LEU A 72 13.55 -11.17 5.79
N ARG A 73 12.59 -11.16 6.74
CA ARG A 73 11.21 -10.75 6.50
C ARG A 73 11.11 -9.41 5.79
N THR A 74 11.72 -8.37 6.34
CA THR A 74 11.68 -7.02 5.78
C THR A 74 12.25 -6.93 4.37
N LEU A 75 13.38 -7.62 4.10
CA LEU A 75 14.00 -7.64 2.78
C LEU A 75 13.10 -8.34 1.75
N SER A 76 12.50 -9.47 2.14
CA SER A 76 11.59 -10.22 1.28
C SER A 76 10.34 -9.41 0.92
N PHE A 77 9.78 -8.68 1.88
CA PHE A 77 8.61 -7.82 1.65
C PHE A 77 8.94 -6.67 0.71
N ILE A 78 10.08 -5.99 0.89
CA ILE A 78 10.50 -4.91 -0.02
C ILE A 78 10.66 -5.42 -1.46
N LEU A 79 11.31 -6.58 -1.66
CA LEU A 79 11.50 -7.18 -2.99
C LEU A 79 10.16 -7.55 -3.65
N LEU A 80 9.26 -8.14 -2.87
CA LEU A 80 7.94 -8.56 -3.33
C LEU A 80 7.06 -7.36 -3.71
N ILE A 81 7.03 -6.32 -2.88
CA ILE A 81 6.31 -5.08 -3.16
C ILE A 81 6.91 -4.39 -4.40
N ALA A 82 8.23 -4.33 -4.52
CA ALA A 82 8.89 -3.75 -5.68
C ALA A 82 8.51 -4.46 -6.98
N ALA A 83 8.49 -5.80 -7.00
CA ALA A 83 8.06 -6.57 -8.16
C ALA A 83 6.59 -6.31 -8.52
N LEU A 84 5.70 -6.23 -7.53
CA LEU A 84 4.28 -5.95 -7.74
C LEU A 84 4.03 -4.54 -8.28
N VAL A 85 4.68 -3.53 -7.71
CA VAL A 85 4.53 -2.14 -8.18
C VAL A 85 5.08 -1.99 -9.59
N GLN A 86 6.20 -2.64 -9.91
CA GLN A 86 6.76 -2.66 -11.27
C GLN A 86 5.77 -3.25 -12.28
N PHE A 87 5.09 -4.33 -11.89
CA PHE A 87 4.03 -4.92 -12.70
C PHE A 87 2.86 -3.96 -12.90
N VAL A 88 2.41 -3.28 -11.84
CA VAL A 88 1.34 -2.27 -11.91
C VAL A 88 1.74 -1.08 -12.79
N GLU A 89 3.00 -0.63 -12.75
CA GLU A 89 3.49 0.43 -13.63
C GLU A 89 3.32 0.07 -15.10
N MET A 90 3.72 -1.14 -15.48
CA MET A 90 3.57 -1.62 -16.86
C MET A 90 2.09 -1.71 -17.28
N VAL A 91 1.20 -2.13 -16.36
CA VAL A 91 -0.24 -2.19 -16.64
C VAL A 91 -0.84 -0.79 -16.81
N VAL A 92 -0.55 0.15 -15.90
CA VAL A 92 -1.08 1.51 -15.93
C VAL A 92 -0.62 2.28 -17.16
N ARG A 93 0.65 2.11 -17.58
CA ARG A 93 1.16 2.70 -18.81
C ARG A 93 0.40 2.21 -20.05
N LYS A 94 -0.12 0.98 -20.03
CA LYS A 94 -0.85 0.38 -21.14
C LYS A 94 -2.35 0.72 -21.14
N THR A 95 -2.99 0.85 -19.99
CA THR A 95 -4.44 1.12 -19.90
C THR A 95 -4.80 2.60 -19.99
N SER A 96 -4.01 3.52 -19.43
CA SER A 96 -4.35 4.94 -19.41
C SER A 96 -3.13 5.87 -19.44
N PRO A 97 -2.74 6.41 -20.61
CA PRO A 97 -1.59 7.31 -20.73
C PRO A 97 -1.79 8.65 -20.01
N LEU A 98 -3.04 9.14 -19.91
CA LEU A 98 -3.37 10.36 -19.16
C LEU A 98 -3.08 10.21 -17.66
N LEU A 99 -3.39 9.04 -17.08
CA LEU A 99 -3.11 8.78 -15.67
C LEU A 99 -1.61 8.61 -15.45
N TYR A 100 -0.90 7.90 -16.35
CA TYR A 100 0.55 7.74 -16.27
C TYR A 100 1.31 9.08 -16.31
N GLN A 101 0.85 10.04 -17.11
CA GLN A 101 1.49 11.35 -17.23
C GLN A 101 1.43 12.18 -15.93
N VAL A 102 0.41 11.94 -15.11
CA VAL A 102 0.21 12.64 -13.83
C VAL A 102 0.74 11.83 -12.64
N LEU A 103 0.74 10.50 -12.75
CA LEU A 103 1.09 9.58 -11.67
C LEU A 103 2.52 9.05 -11.73
N GLY A 104 3.20 9.14 -12.88
CA GLY A 104 4.45 8.41 -13.15
C GLY A 104 5.56 8.62 -12.13
N ILE A 105 5.65 9.83 -11.55
CA ILE A 105 6.66 10.16 -10.52
C ILE A 105 6.29 9.55 -9.15
N PHE A 106 5.01 9.34 -8.90
CA PHE A 106 4.50 8.82 -7.62
C PHE A 106 4.40 7.29 -7.57
N LEU A 107 4.48 6.59 -8.71
CA LEU A 107 4.46 5.13 -8.75
C LEU A 107 5.64 4.51 -7.97
N PRO A 108 6.90 4.95 -8.14
CA PRO A 108 8.02 4.46 -7.34
C PRO A 108 7.84 4.74 -5.83
N LEU A 109 7.18 5.85 -5.48
CA LEU A 109 6.86 6.21 -4.08
C LEU A 109 5.90 5.23 -3.41
N ILE A 110 5.20 4.38 -4.16
CA ILE A 110 4.34 3.33 -3.60
C ILE A 110 5.21 2.22 -2.97
N THR A 111 6.38 1.91 -3.56
CA THR A 111 7.27 0.85 -3.05
C THR A 111 7.85 1.16 -1.67
N SER A 112 8.12 2.44 -1.41
CA SER A 112 8.64 2.93 -0.13
C SER A 112 7.55 3.46 0.80
N ASN A 113 6.27 3.23 0.46
CA ASN A 113 5.17 3.67 1.30
C ASN A 113 5.14 2.84 2.58
N CYS A 114 5.33 3.53 3.71
CA CYS A 114 5.35 2.89 5.02
C CYS A 114 4.05 2.11 5.31
N ALA A 115 2.91 2.53 4.77
CA ALA A 115 1.64 1.82 4.95
C ALA A 115 1.65 0.43 4.30
N VAL A 116 2.41 0.26 3.21
CA VAL A 116 2.55 -1.02 2.50
C VAL A 116 3.54 -1.94 3.23
N LEU A 117 4.58 -1.38 3.84
CA LEU A 117 5.54 -2.13 4.66
C LEU A 117 5.00 -2.52 6.05
N GLY A 118 4.04 -1.76 6.57
CA GLY A 118 3.42 -1.99 7.88
C GLY A 118 2.13 -2.83 7.84
N VAL A 119 1.74 -3.31 6.66
CA VAL A 119 0.67 -4.29 6.42
C VAL A 119 1.28 -5.68 6.36
#